data_AF-A0A0D6Z610-F1
#
_entry.id   AF-A0A0D6Z610-F1
#
_cell.length_a   1.000
_cell.length_b   1.000
_cell.length_c   1.000
_cell.angle_alpha   90.00
_cell.angle_beta   90.00
_cell.angle_gamma   90.00
#
_symmetry.space_group_name_H-M   'P 1'
#
loop_
_entity.id
_entity.type
_entity.pdbx_description
1 polymer ?
#
loop_
_entity_poly.entity_id
_entity_poly.type
_entity_poly.pdbx_seq_one_letter_code
_entity_poly.pdbx_strand_id
1 'polypeptide(L)'
;MKKIPYILSIFGIIGFIVFQAGNKTTVADADYEIKTLATVLQDEDILITGWSLYARETLEQENVETLEKNLKLQLPDWTWTRNNGERTAVRTSSGILEKIKLVSTDTKGPLQTYVLYEVRGQSWNDNTENFLNENLPGRIVDIFRGKATIFSCVKGEINDKIKSALPVYKNKLLKAFNAREVEGLAEEAFISTSAVSPLFDKKLSNEHDMNMQLGLRKTERLGAKTTVVVGTPIITIEY
;
A
#
# COMPACT_ATOMS: atom_id res chain seq x y z
N MET A 1 -27.66 -43.56 -18.76
CA MET A 1 -27.99 -42.12 -18.70
C MET A 1 -27.69 -41.53 -17.31
N LYS A 2 -26.43 -41.48 -16.85
CA LYS A 2 -26.04 -40.96 -15.51
C LYS A 2 -24.89 -39.93 -15.53
N LYS A 3 -24.36 -39.55 -16.71
CA LYS A 3 -23.17 -38.67 -16.83
C LYS A 3 -23.48 -37.18 -17.03
N ILE A 4 -24.72 -36.84 -17.39
CA ILE A 4 -25.16 -35.46 -17.64
C ILE A 4 -25.15 -34.56 -16.37
N PRO A 5 -25.53 -35.03 -15.15
CA PRO A 5 -25.50 -34.14 -13.98
C PRO A 5 -24.08 -33.81 -13.51
N TYR A 6 -23.09 -34.67 -13.76
CA TYR A 6 -21.70 -34.44 -13.38
C TYR A 6 -21.03 -33.34 -14.22
N ILE A 7 -21.37 -33.25 -15.51
CA ILE A 7 -20.80 -32.24 -16.42
C ILE A 7 -21.32 -30.84 -16.05
N LEU A 8 -22.62 -30.71 -15.74
CA LEU A 8 -23.21 -29.45 -15.27
C LEU A 8 -22.61 -28.97 -13.94
N SER A 9 -22.31 -29.88 -13.02
CA SER A 9 -21.66 -29.55 -11.74
C SER A 9 -20.23 -29.04 -11.94
N ILE A 10 -19.46 -29.63 -12.87
CA ILE A 10 -18.09 -29.18 -13.19
C ILE A 10 -18.09 -27.79 -13.83
N PHE A 11 -19.00 -27.50 -14.76
CA PHE A 11 -19.13 -26.16 -15.33
C PHE A 11 -19.59 -25.11 -14.31
N GLY A 12 -20.45 -25.49 -13.35
CA GLY A 12 -20.82 -24.62 -12.24
C GLY A 12 -19.63 -24.28 -11.33
N ILE A 13 -18.77 -25.26 -11.02
CA ILE A 13 -17.58 -25.08 -10.20
C ILE A 13 -16.53 -24.23 -10.94
N ILE A 14 -16.27 -24.50 -12.22
CA ILE A 14 -15.34 -23.71 -13.03
C ILE A 14 -15.85 -22.28 -13.22
N GLY A 15 -17.16 -22.10 -13.47
CA GLY A 15 -17.79 -20.78 -13.56
C GLY A 15 -17.67 -20.00 -12.24
N PHE A 16 -17.83 -20.67 -11.10
CA PHE A 16 -17.65 -20.06 -9.78
C PHE A 16 -16.19 -19.68 -9.48
N ILE A 17 -15.22 -20.51 -9.88
CA ILE A 17 -13.79 -20.20 -9.75
C ILE A 17 -13.39 -19.02 -10.65
N VAL A 18 -13.89 -18.96 -11.87
CA VAL A 18 -13.66 -17.82 -12.79
C VAL A 18 -14.34 -16.54 -12.30
N PHE A 19 -15.54 -16.65 -11.71
CA PHE A 19 -16.25 -15.51 -11.12
C PHE A 19 -15.51 -14.95 -9.89
N GLN A 20 -14.92 -15.81 -9.06
CA GLN A 20 -14.07 -15.41 -7.93
C GLN A 20 -12.74 -14.79 -8.41
N ALA A 21 -12.14 -15.32 -9.49
CA ALA A 21 -10.91 -14.76 -10.07
C ALA A 21 -11.14 -13.39 -10.74
N GLY A 22 -12.35 -13.11 -11.24
CA GLY A 22 -12.75 -11.82 -11.82
C GLY A 22 -13.09 -10.75 -10.79
N ASN A 23 -13.14 -11.09 -9.50
CA ASN A 23 -13.53 -10.20 -8.41
C ASN A 23 -12.44 -10.07 -7.34
N LYS A 24 -11.16 -10.01 -7.75
CA LYS A 24 -10.07 -9.56 -6.87
C LYS A 24 -10.36 -8.12 -6.47
N THR A 25 -10.82 -7.93 -5.24
CA THR A 25 -11.13 -6.59 -4.73
C THR A 25 -9.83 -5.94 -4.30
N THR A 26 -9.49 -4.81 -4.94
CA THR A 26 -8.31 -3.97 -4.65
C THR A 26 -8.08 -3.72 -3.15
N VAL A 27 -9.18 -3.72 -2.38
CA VAL A 27 -9.24 -3.60 -0.92
C VAL A 27 -8.60 -4.78 -0.20
N ALA A 28 -9.00 -6.00 -0.54
CA ALA A 28 -8.52 -7.22 0.12
C ALA A 28 -7.02 -7.40 -0.14
N ASP A 29 -6.57 -7.08 -1.35
CA ASP A 29 -5.16 -7.11 -1.72
C ASP A 29 -4.34 -6.12 -0.88
N ALA A 30 -4.84 -4.90 -0.67
CA ALA A 30 -4.10 -3.88 0.09
C ALA A 30 -3.94 -4.20 1.58
N ASP A 31 -5.01 -4.70 2.22
CA ASP A 31 -4.97 -5.16 3.60
C ASP A 31 -4.00 -6.35 3.77
N TYR A 32 -4.09 -7.31 2.85
CA TYR A 32 -3.17 -8.45 2.81
C TYR A 32 -1.71 -8.02 2.60
N GLU A 33 -1.44 -7.12 1.64
CA GLU A 33 -0.11 -6.62 1.30
C GLU A 33 0.55 -5.92 2.50
N ILE A 34 -0.14 -4.98 3.17
CA ILE A 34 0.45 -4.23 4.29
C ILE A 34 0.68 -5.12 5.52
N LYS A 35 -0.22 -6.06 5.80
CA LYS A 35 -0.04 -7.04 6.88
C LYS A 35 1.12 -7.97 6.59
N THR A 36 1.24 -8.45 5.35
CA THR A 36 2.36 -9.30 4.93
C THR A 36 3.70 -8.59 5.12
N LEU A 37 3.80 -7.31 4.74
CA LEU A 37 4.99 -6.50 5.01
C LEU A 37 5.32 -6.45 6.51
N ALA A 38 4.32 -6.17 7.36
CA ALA A 38 4.51 -6.05 8.79
C ALA A 38 4.93 -7.38 9.43
N THR A 39 4.24 -8.47 9.11
CA THR A 39 4.53 -9.81 9.64
C THR A 39 5.96 -10.22 9.33
N VAL A 40 6.42 -10.08 8.07
CA VAL A 40 7.79 -10.45 7.71
C VAL A 40 8.83 -9.63 8.48
N LEU A 41 8.59 -8.33 8.70
CA LEU A 41 9.51 -7.51 9.50
C LEU A 41 9.50 -7.92 10.99
N GLN A 42 8.32 -8.20 11.55
CA GLN A 42 8.19 -8.65 12.94
C GLN A 42 8.86 -10.01 13.18
N ASP A 43 8.70 -10.96 12.25
CA ASP A 43 9.34 -12.28 12.29
C ASP A 43 10.87 -12.19 12.22
N GLU A 44 11.39 -11.10 11.67
CA GLU A 44 12.82 -10.79 11.59
C GLU A 44 13.33 -9.94 12.76
N ASP A 45 12.53 -9.81 13.83
CA ASP A 45 12.77 -9.01 15.04
C ASP A 45 12.97 -7.51 14.78
N ILE A 46 12.33 -6.97 13.72
CA ILE A 46 12.41 -5.56 13.36
C ILE A 46 11.27 -4.79 14.01
N LEU A 47 11.62 -3.76 14.79
CA LEU A 47 10.63 -2.91 15.42
C LEU A 47 9.98 -2.01 14.38
N ILE A 48 8.68 -2.18 14.13
CA ILE A 48 7.92 -1.30 13.24
C ILE A 48 7.72 0.07 13.91
N THR A 49 8.24 1.12 13.27
CA THR A 49 8.17 2.52 13.72
C THR A 49 7.31 3.41 12.82
N GLY A 50 6.73 2.83 11.77
CA GLY A 50 5.74 3.52 10.97
C GLY A 50 5.19 2.63 9.86
N TRP A 51 4.02 3.01 9.36
CA TRP A 51 3.42 2.39 8.19
C TRP A 51 2.59 3.41 7.45
N SER A 52 2.35 3.16 6.17
CA SER A 52 1.44 3.96 5.36
C SER A 52 0.82 3.15 4.24
N LEU A 53 -0.38 3.56 3.86
CA LEU A 53 -1.02 3.17 2.62
C LEU A 53 -1.32 4.42 1.82
N TYR A 54 -0.94 4.41 0.56
CA TYR A 54 -1.24 5.44 -0.41
C TYR A 54 -2.06 4.83 -1.54
N ALA A 55 -3.20 5.42 -1.85
CA ALA A 55 -4.08 4.98 -2.93
C ALA A 55 -4.39 6.13 -3.87
N ARG A 56 -4.48 5.84 -5.17
CA ARG A 56 -4.86 6.84 -6.18
C ARG A 56 -5.76 6.26 -7.26
N GLU A 57 -6.67 7.07 -7.76
CA GLU A 57 -7.51 6.75 -8.92
C GLU A 57 -7.73 8.00 -9.77
N THR A 58 -7.78 7.81 -11.09
CA THR A 58 -8.22 8.84 -12.03
C THR A 58 -9.66 8.55 -12.39
N LEU A 59 -10.54 9.52 -12.11
CA LEU A 59 -11.97 9.45 -12.37
C LEU A 59 -12.28 10.29 -13.60
N GLU A 60 -12.62 9.62 -14.69
CA GLU A 60 -13.01 10.26 -15.94
C GLU A 60 -14.43 10.82 -15.82
N GLN A 61 -14.63 12.05 -16.31
CA GLN A 61 -15.92 12.73 -16.37
C GLN A 61 -16.57 13.02 -14.99
N GLU A 62 -15.88 12.72 -13.89
CA GLU A 62 -16.38 13.03 -12.55
C GLU A 62 -16.01 14.46 -12.18
N ASN A 63 -17.04 15.24 -11.84
CA ASN A 63 -16.87 16.62 -11.41
C ASN A 63 -16.40 16.66 -9.95
N VAL A 64 -15.30 17.38 -9.73
CA VAL A 64 -14.61 17.44 -8.44
C VAL A 64 -15.47 18.07 -7.32
N GLU A 65 -16.36 19.04 -7.64
CA GLU A 65 -17.32 19.60 -6.67
C GLU A 65 -18.36 18.55 -6.25
N THR A 66 -18.85 17.74 -7.20
CA THR A 66 -19.82 16.68 -6.95
C THR A 66 -19.21 15.57 -6.09
N LEU A 67 -17.98 15.17 -6.41
CA LEU A 67 -17.22 14.21 -5.61
C LEU A 67 -16.98 14.72 -4.19
N GLU A 68 -16.53 15.97 -4.03
CA GLU A 68 -16.35 16.60 -2.71
C GLU A 68 -17.63 16.54 -1.88
N LYS A 69 -18.78 16.86 -2.50
CA LYS A 69 -20.08 16.82 -1.83
C LYS A 69 -20.46 15.41 -1.37
N ASN A 70 -20.27 14.41 -2.22
CA ASN A 70 -20.56 13.01 -1.87
C ASN A 70 -19.67 12.51 -0.73
N LEU A 71 -18.37 12.81 -0.80
CA LEU A 71 -17.42 12.42 0.25
C LEU A 71 -17.73 13.12 1.58
N LYS A 72 -18.17 14.38 1.58
CA LYS A 72 -18.62 15.06 2.81
C LYS A 72 -19.82 14.38 3.47
N LEU A 73 -20.71 13.76 2.70
CA LEU A 73 -21.83 12.99 3.24
C LEU A 73 -21.38 11.65 3.82
N GLN A 74 -20.44 10.97 3.17
CA GLN A 74 -19.90 9.69 3.64
C GLN A 74 -18.92 9.86 4.81
N LEU A 75 -18.23 10.99 4.89
CA LEU A 75 -17.13 11.28 5.81
C LEU A 75 -17.41 12.58 6.60
N PRO A 76 -18.47 12.63 7.42
CA PRO A 76 -18.90 13.86 8.10
C PRO A 76 -17.88 14.39 9.13
N ASP A 77 -17.06 13.50 9.71
CA ASP A 77 -16.09 13.85 10.77
C ASP A 77 -14.75 14.39 10.22
N TRP A 78 -14.66 14.65 8.92
CA TRP A 78 -13.42 15.08 8.27
C TRP A 78 -13.36 16.58 8.09
N THR A 79 -12.16 17.16 8.28
CA THR A 79 -11.96 18.59 8.09
C THR A 79 -11.54 18.88 6.65
N TRP A 80 -12.36 19.64 5.92
CA TRP A 80 -12.12 19.98 4.52
C TRP A 80 -11.52 21.38 4.36
N THR A 81 -10.51 21.49 3.51
CA THR A 81 -9.89 22.76 3.11
C THR A 81 -9.78 22.84 1.58
N ARG A 82 -9.76 24.07 1.05
CA ARG A 82 -9.60 24.33 -0.39
C ARG A 82 -8.43 25.29 -0.58
N ASN A 83 -7.50 24.93 -1.45
CA ASN A 83 -6.32 25.76 -1.77
C ASN A 83 -5.91 25.57 -3.23
N ASN A 84 -5.76 26.66 -3.99
CA ASN A 84 -5.28 26.66 -5.38
C ASN A 84 -5.95 25.62 -6.30
N GLY A 85 -7.27 25.42 -6.18
CA GLY A 85 -8.02 24.42 -6.97
C GLY A 85 -7.95 22.98 -6.44
N GLU A 86 -7.10 22.70 -5.45
CA GLU A 86 -7.06 21.44 -4.71
C GLU A 86 -8.07 21.45 -3.55
N ARG A 87 -8.67 20.29 -3.29
CA ARG A 87 -9.50 20.05 -2.10
C ARG A 87 -8.83 19.00 -1.25
N THR A 88 -8.65 19.28 0.03
CA THR A 88 -8.01 18.35 0.96
C THR A 88 -8.94 18.09 2.13
N ALA A 89 -9.13 16.82 2.48
CA ALA A 89 -9.80 16.40 3.70
C ALA A 89 -8.78 15.72 4.63
N VAL A 90 -8.79 16.04 5.92
CA VAL A 90 -7.90 15.42 6.90
C VAL A 90 -8.69 14.91 8.09
N ARG A 91 -8.30 13.75 8.61
CA ARG A 91 -8.78 13.19 9.87
C ARG A 91 -7.62 12.59 10.65
N THR A 92 -7.54 12.91 11.93
CA THR A 92 -6.59 12.27 12.86
C THR A 92 -7.38 11.60 13.97
N SER A 93 -7.14 10.32 14.21
CA SER A 93 -7.81 9.56 15.26
C SER A 93 -6.91 8.42 15.73
N SER A 94 -6.80 8.23 17.05
CA SER A 94 -6.06 7.12 17.66
C SER A 94 -4.63 6.91 17.15
N GLY A 95 -3.92 7.99 16.82
CA GLY A 95 -2.55 7.94 16.29
C GLY A 95 -2.44 7.64 14.78
N ILE A 96 -3.57 7.57 14.08
CA ILE A 96 -3.67 7.38 12.63
C ILE A 96 -4.04 8.72 11.99
N LEU A 97 -3.28 9.11 10.96
CA LEU A 97 -3.58 10.27 10.13
C LEU A 97 -4.08 9.80 8.77
N GLU A 98 -5.27 10.24 8.40
CA GLU A 98 -5.88 10.02 7.10
C GLU A 98 -5.96 11.36 6.34
N LYS A 99 -5.71 11.33 5.03
CA LYS A 99 -5.78 12.49 4.14
C LYS A 99 -6.35 12.10 2.79
N ILE A 100 -7.33 12.85 2.31
CA ILE A 100 -7.83 12.78 0.94
C ILE A 100 -7.42 14.06 0.23
N LYS A 101 -6.94 13.95 -1.01
CA LYS A 101 -6.71 15.08 -1.91
C LYS A 101 -7.43 14.85 -3.22
N LEU A 102 -8.20 15.86 -3.65
CA LEU A 102 -8.86 15.91 -4.94
C LEU A 102 -8.22 17.01 -5.80
N VAL A 103 -7.81 16.65 -7.01
CA VAL A 103 -7.22 17.57 -7.98
C VAL A 103 -7.95 17.42 -9.31
N SER A 104 -8.39 18.51 -9.91
CA SER A 104 -8.99 18.49 -11.25
C SER A 104 -8.05 19.14 -12.25
N THR A 105 -7.87 18.53 -13.41
CA THR A 105 -7.11 19.17 -14.50
C THR A 105 -8.05 19.93 -15.41
N ASP A 106 -7.84 21.24 -15.55
CA ASP A 106 -8.55 22.10 -16.51
C ASP A 106 -7.82 22.11 -17.87
N THR A 107 -7.65 20.94 -18.47
CA THR A 107 -7.07 20.83 -19.81
C THR A 107 -8.18 20.66 -20.84
N LYS A 108 -7.94 21.08 -22.10
CA LYS A 108 -8.91 21.17 -23.21
C LYS A 108 -9.60 19.85 -23.65
N GLY A 109 -9.54 18.80 -22.83
CA GLY A 109 -10.16 17.49 -23.01
C GLY A 109 -11.27 17.21 -21.98
N PRO A 110 -11.71 15.95 -21.84
CA PRO A 110 -12.71 15.58 -20.84
C PRO A 110 -12.20 15.86 -19.43
N LEU A 111 -13.08 16.34 -18.55
CA LEU A 111 -12.76 16.62 -17.16
C LEU A 111 -12.19 15.36 -16.50
N GLN A 112 -10.99 15.47 -15.92
CA GLN A 112 -10.35 14.41 -15.15
C GLN A 112 -10.16 14.88 -13.72
N THR A 113 -10.69 14.09 -12.79
CA THR A 113 -10.47 14.28 -11.36
C THR A 113 -9.53 13.19 -10.84
N TYR A 114 -8.45 13.59 -10.20
CA TYR A 114 -7.52 12.72 -9.51
C TYR A 114 -7.90 12.67 -8.04
N VAL A 115 -8.10 11.47 -7.52
CA VAL A 115 -8.38 11.21 -6.11
C VAL A 115 -7.18 10.51 -5.51
N LEU A 116 -6.64 11.09 -4.44
CA LEU A 116 -5.52 10.55 -3.69
C LEU A 116 -5.98 10.33 -2.25
N TYR A 117 -5.63 9.19 -1.68
CA TYR A 117 -5.82 8.87 -0.27
C TYR A 117 -4.49 8.44 0.34
N GLU A 118 -4.13 9.04 1.46
CA GLU A 118 -2.96 8.68 2.26
C GLU A 118 -3.46 8.37 3.67
N VAL A 119 -3.08 7.21 4.20
CA VAL A 119 -3.23 6.88 5.61
C VAL A 119 -1.90 6.43 6.17
N ARG A 120 -1.57 6.88 7.38
CA ARG A 120 -0.30 6.54 8.05
C ARG A 120 -0.44 6.42 9.56
N GLY A 121 0.35 5.53 10.14
CA GLY A 121 0.51 5.33 11.58
C GLY A 121 1.97 5.34 12.01
N GLN A 122 2.22 5.61 13.28
CA GLN A 122 3.57 5.72 13.87
C GLN A 122 4.03 4.45 14.61
N SER A 123 3.20 3.42 14.67
CA SER A 123 3.52 2.13 15.28
C SER A 123 2.56 1.05 14.77
N TRP A 124 2.96 -0.20 14.94
CA TRP A 124 2.09 -1.36 14.70
C TRP A 124 1.54 -1.85 16.04
N ASN A 125 0.25 -1.58 16.29
CA ASN A 125 -0.44 -1.87 17.57
C ASN A 125 -1.92 -2.21 17.31
N ASP A 126 -2.67 -2.54 18.37
CA ASP A 126 -4.09 -2.90 18.28
C ASP A 126 -4.94 -1.85 17.54
N ASN A 127 -4.64 -0.56 17.69
CA ASN A 127 -5.34 0.49 16.96
C ASN A 127 -5.09 0.43 15.45
N THR A 128 -3.86 0.11 15.05
CA THR A 128 -3.50 -0.13 13.65
C THR A 128 -4.25 -1.34 13.11
N GLU A 129 -4.21 -2.47 13.82
CA GLU A 129 -4.89 -3.69 13.37
C GLU A 129 -6.40 -3.49 13.26
N ASN A 130 -7.02 -2.88 14.27
CA ASN A 130 -8.44 -2.55 14.24
C ASN A 130 -8.79 -1.64 13.06
N PHE A 131 -7.98 -0.62 12.78
CA PHE A 131 -8.22 0.26 11.64
C PHE A 131 -8.13 -0.47 10.31
N LEU A 132 -7.09 -1.29 10.11
CA LEU A 132 -6.88 -2.04 8.86
C LEU A 132 -8.02 -3.05 8.62
N ASN A 133 -8.51 -3.69 9.68
CA ASN A 133 -9.61 -4.66 9.61
C ASN A 133 -10.98 -4.00 9.40
N GLU A 134 -11.30 -2.98 10.21
CA GLU A 134 -12.68 -2.50 10.36
C GLU A 134 -12.96 -1.21 9.57
N ASN A 135 -11.95 -0.35 9.37
CA ASN A 135 -12.15 0.97 8.79
C ASN A 135 -11.64 1.08 7.36
N LEU A 136 -10.42 0.59 7.09
CA LEU A 136 -9.79 0.72 5.78
C LEU A 136 -10.67 0.18 4.63
N PRO A 137 -11.35 -0.98 4.75
CA PRO A 137 -12.18 -1.47 3.67
C PRO A 137 -13.32 -0.52 3.28
N GLY A 138 -14.02 0.02 4.29
CA GLY A 138 -15.06 1.03 4.08
C GLY A 138 -14.50 2.31 3.46
N ARG A 139 -13.33 2.77 3.92
CA ARG A 139 -12.66 3.96 3.37
C ARG A 139 -12.36 3.83 1.89
N ILE A 140 -11.83 2.70 1.45
CA ILE A 140 -11.51 2.51 0.03
C ILE A 140 -12.80 2.48 -0.81
N VAL A 141 -13.87 1.84 -0.33
CA VAL A 141 -15.16 1.80 -1.03
C VAL A 141 -15.80 3.19 -1.13
N ASP A 142 -15.73 3.99 -0.07
CA ASP A 142 -16.29 5.35 -0.07
C ASP A 142 -15.54 6.28 -1.04
N ILE A 143 -14.20 6.19 -1.05
CA ILE A 143 -13.34 7.12 -1.77
C ILE A 143 -13.22 6.78 -3.26
N PHE A 144 -13.17 5.49 -3.61
CA PHE A 144 -12.76 5.02 -4.93
C PHE A 144 -13.90 4.34 -5.70
N ARG A 145 -13.71 4.13 -7.01
CA ARG A 145 -14.68 3.47 -7.93
C ARG A 145 -14.19 2.09 -8.37
N GLY A 146 -13.28 1.50 -7.60
CA GLY A 146 -12.79 0.14 -7.77
C GLY A 146 -11.52 0.01 -8.60
N LYS A 147 -11.01 1.08 -9.24
CA LYS A 147 -9.78 1.04 -10.03
C LYS A 147 -8.59 1.72 -9.34
N ALA A 148 -8.64 1.85 -8.01
CA ALA A 148 -7.55 2.45 -7.27
C ALA A 148 -6.25 1.64 -7.42
N THR A 149 -5.14 2.33 -7.65
CA THR A 149 -3.81 1.75 -7.46
C THR A 149 -3.39 2.02 -6.03
N ILE A 150 -3.04 0.96 -5.29
CA ILE A 150 -2.67 1.05 -3.88
C ILE A 150 -1.20 0.66 -3.70
N PHE A 151 -0.54 1.43 -2.84
CA PHE A 151 0.85 1.31 -2.43
C PHE A 151 0.88 1.17 -0.91
N SER A 152 1.58 0.17 -0.41
CA SER A 152 1.71 -0.12 1.02
C SER A 152 3.17 -0.03 1.41
N CYS A 153 3.47 0.62 2.53
CA CYS A 153 4.82 0.75 3.06
C CYS A 153 4.86 0.49 4.56
N VAL A 154 5.90 -0.20 5.01
CA VAL A 154 6.21 -0.39 6.44
C VAL A 154 7.66 0.06 6.68
N LYS A 155 7.84 0.86 7.72
CA LYS A 155 9.12 1.37 8.21
C LYS A 155 9.43 0.72 9.54
N GLY A 156 10.65 0.23 9.67
CA GLY A 156 11.15 -0.42 10.87
C GLY A 156 12.56 0.02 11.25
N GLU A 157 12.97 -0.35 12.45
CA GLU A 157 14.30 -0.11 12.99
C GLU A 157 14.91 -1.42 13.49
N ILE A 158 16.15 -1.66 13.06
CA ILE A 158 17.01 -2.68 13.61
C ILE A 158 17.92 -2.01 14.64
N ASN A 159 17.87 -2.49 15.88
CA ASN A 159 18.79 -2.04 16.92
C ASN A 159 20.18 -2.66 16.67
N ASP A 160 21.13 -1.85 16.20
CA ASP A 160 22.49 -2.28 15.83
C ASP A 160 23.39 -2.56 17.06
N LYS A 161 22.94 -3.42 17.98
CA LYS A 161 23.85 -4.03 18.97
C LYS A 161 24.91 -4.90 18.29
N ILE A 162 24.68 -5.31 17.04
CA ILE A 162 25.59 -6.07 16.18
C ILE A 162 25.92 -5.22 14.96
N LYS A 163 27.21 -4.95 14.72
CA LYS A 163 27.73 -4.17 13.57
C LYS A 163 27.66 -4.97 12.25
N SER A 164 26.49 -5.46 11.87
CA SER A 164 26.31 -6.13 10.58
C SER A 164 26.34 -5.10 9.45
N ALA A 165 26.93 -5.46 8.31
CA ALA A 165 26.93 -4.61 7.13
C ALA A 165 25.55 -4.60 6.45
N LEU A 166 25.15 -3.49 5.83
CA LEU A 166 23.86 -3.38 5.13
C LEU A 166 23.59 -4.51 4.12
N PRO A 167 24.56 -5.00 3.34
CA PRO A 167 24.32 -6.12 2.42
C PRO A 167 23.88 -7.42 3.11
N VAL A 168 24.27 -7.64 4.37
CA VAL A 168 23.84 -8.81 5.15
C VAL A 168 22.34 -8.70 5.45
N TYR A 169 21.89 -7.53 5.94
CA TYR A 169 20.47 -7.27 6.18
C TYR A 169 19.65 -7.33 4.88
N LYS A 170 20.18 -6.77 3.78
CA LYS A 170 19.56 -6.85 2.46
C LYS A 170 19.25 -8.30 2.08
N ASN A 171 20.27 -9.17 2.12
CA ASN A 171 20.12 -10.57 1.74
C ASN A 171 19.19 -11.35 2.68
N LYS A 172 19.24 -11.06 3.98
CA LYS A 172 18.32 -11.64 4.98
C LYS A 172 16.87 -11.29 4.65
N LEU A 173 16.59 -10.02 4.42
CA LEU A 173 15.23 -9.53 4.13
C LEU A 173 14.72 -9.99 2.78
N LEU A 174 15.54 -9.95 1.72
CA LEU A 174 15.15 -10.51 0.42
C LEU A 174 14.77 -11.99 0.56
N LYS A 175 15.51 -12.78 1.35
CA LYS A 175 15.16 -14.17 1.62
C LYS A 175 13.84 -14.30 2.40
N ALA A 176 13.63 -13.50 3.44
CA ALA A 176 12.42 -13.50 4.25
C ALA A 176 11.16 -13.18 3.41
N PHE A 177 11.29 -12.24 2.47
CA PHE A 177 10.23 -11.91 1.50
C PHE A 177 10.14 -12.87 0.31
N ASN A 178 10.97 -13.92 0.24
CA ASN A 178 11.11 -14.78 -0.94
C ASN A 178 11.31 -13.97 -2.24
N ALA A 179 12.06 -12.88 -2.13
CA ALA A 179 12.21 -11.88 -3.16
C ALA A 179 13.51 -12.06 -3.94
N ARG A 180 13.41 -11.92 -5.27
CA ARG A 180 14.56 -11.86 -6.16
C ARG A 180 14.83 -10.40 -6.55
N GLU A 181 16.04 -9.94 -6.31
CA GLU A 181 16.53 -8.63 -6.75
C GLU A 181 16.46 -8.51 -8.28
N VAL A 182 16.00 -7.35 -8.74
CA VAL A 182 15.93 -6.96 -10.16
C VAL A 182 17.02 -5.95 -10.45
N GLU A 183 17.10 -4.92 -9.61
CA GLU A 183 18.10 -3.85 -9.67
C GLU A 183 18.26 -3.21 -8.29
N GLY A 184 19.33 -2.43 -8.10
CA GLY A 184 19.57 -1.74 -6.85
C GLY A 184 20.75 -0.80 -6.87
N LEU A 185 20.79 0.06 -5.86
CA LEU A 185 21.89 0.95 -5.53
C LEU A 185 22.45 0.54 -4.16
N ALA A 186 23.77 0.43 -4.06
CA ALA A 186 24.45 0.10 -2.81
C ALA A 186 25.58 1.09 -2.53
N GLU A 187 25.45 1.80 -1.42
CA GLU A 187 26.42 2.72 -0.84
C GLU A 187 26.73 2.29 0.61
N GLU A 188 27.72 2.90 1.25
CA GLU A 188 28.18 2.49 2.58
C GLU A 188 27.08 2.61 3.66
N ALA A 189 26.32 3.70 3.61
CA ALA A 189 25.26 4.03 4.57
C ALA A 189 23.84 3.85 4.02
N PHE A 190 23.70 3.39 2.78
CA PHE A 190 22.42 3.34 2.08
C PHE A 190 22.35 2.17 1.08
N ILE A 191 21.25 1.43 1.08
CA ILE A 191 20.91 0.45 0.04
C ILE A 191 19.46 0.69 -0.40
N SER A 192 19.23 0.68 -1.71
CA SER A 192 17.90 0.61 -2.32
C SER A 192 17.86 -0.58 -3.26
N THR A 193 16.80 -1.38 -3.20
CA THR A 193 16.68 -2.61 -3.98
C THR A 193 15.26 -2.76 -4.50
N SER A 194 15.12 -2.82 -5.82
CA SER A 194 13.89 -3.21 -6.50
C SER A 194 13.87 -4.73 -6.65
N ALA A 195 12.76 -5.38 -6.31
CA ALA A 195 12.67 -6.84 -6.27
C ALA A 195 11.30 -7.36 -6.74
N VAL A 196 11.26 -8.66 -7.02
CA VAL A 196 10.05 -9.44 -7.24
C VAL A 196 9.87 -10.45 -6.13
N SER A 197 8.74 -10.40 -5.44
CA SER A 197 8.30 -11.41 -4.48
C SER A 197 6.99 -12.06 -4.94
N PRO A 198 6.83 -13.39 -4.83
CA PRO A 198 5.55 -14.04 -5.07
C PRO A 198 4.51 -13.74 -3.98
N LEU A 199 4.88 -13.01 -2.93
CA LEU A 199 3.95 -12.59 -1.87
C LEU A 199 3.05 -11.42 -2.29
N PHE A 200 3.34 -10.75 -3.41
CA PHE A 200 2.62 -9.57 -3.88
C PHE A 200 2.16 -9.72 -5.33
N ASP A 201 0.92 -9.35 -5.61
CA ASP A 201 0.32 -9.53 -6.94
C ASP A 201 0.60 -8.35 -7.90
N LYS A 202 0.79 -7.14 -7.37
CA LYS A 202 0.82 -5.90 -8.18
C LYS A 202 2.20 -5.59 -8.74
N LYS A 203 2.33 -5.57 -10.07
CA LYS A 203 3.48 -4.99 -10.77
C LYS A 203 3.17 -3.56 -11.21
N LEU A 204 4.19 -2.69 -11.22
CA LEU A 204 4.03 -1.31 -11.69
C LEU A 204 3.81 -1.20 -13.20
N SER A 205 4.47 -2.06 -13.97
CA SER A 205 4.36 -2.10 -15.42
C SER A 205 4.77 -3.47 -15.95
N ASN A 206 4.45 -3.75 -17.20
CA ASN A 206 4.88 -4.98 -17.88
C ASN A 206 6.37 -4.95 -18.28
N GLU A 207 7.00 -3.77 -18.30
CA GLU A 207 8.38 -3.59 -18.75
C GLU A 207 9.40 -3.76 -17.63
N HIS A 208 9.01 -3.41 -16.40
CA HIS A 208 9.81 -3.60 -15.19
C HIS A 208 9.05 -4.53 -14.26
N ASP A 209 9.37 -5.82 -14.35
CA ASP A 209 8.89 -6.86 -13.46
C ASP A 209 9.43 -6.61 -12.04
N MET A 210 8.83 -5.69 -11.29
CA MET A 210 9.04 -5.49 -9.86
C MET A 210 7.70 -5.22 -9.16
N ASN A 211 7.58 -5.73 -7.94
CA ASN A 211 6.39 -5.59 -7.09
C ASN A 211 6.74 -5.33 -5.62
N MET A 212 8.01 -5.01 -5.36
CA MET A 212 8.53 -4.75 -4.03
C MET A 212 9.77 -3.86 -4.14
N GLN A 213 9.94 -2.96 -3.18
CA GLN A 213 11.17 -2.19 -3.01
C GLN A 213 11.60 -2.23 -1.54
N LEU A 214 12.89 -2.48 -1.33
CA LEU A 214 13.55 -2.54 -0.03
C LEU A 214 14.57 -1.41 0.07
N GLY A 215 14.47 -0.64 1.14
CA GLY A 215 15.36 0.44 1.50
C GLY A 215 16.01 0.20 2.85
N LEU A 216 17.33 0.36 2.92
CA LEU A 216 18.11 0.28 4.16
C LEU A 216 18.97 1.53 4.31
N ARG A 217 18.94 2.14 5.48
CA ARG A 217 19.77 3.31 5.78
C ARG A 217 20.35 3.23 7.18
N LYS A 218 21.68 3.41 7.29
CA LYS A 218 22.35 3.58 8.57
C LYS A 218 22.17 5.01 9.07
N THR A 219 21.95 5.14 10.37
CA THR A 219 21.98 6.44 11.06
C THR A 219 23.21 6.52 11.95
N GLU A 220 24.11 7.47 11.68
CA GLU A 220 25.43 7.57 12.35
C GLU A 220 25.42 8.39 13.65
N ARG A 221 24.28 8.47 14.36
CA ARG A 221 24.19 9.21 15.63
C ARG A 221 24.46 8.32 16.85
N LEU A 222 24.57 8.93 18.03
CA LEU A 222 24.59 8.23 19.32
C LEU A 222 23.37 7.29 19.42
N GLY A 223 23.62 5.98 19.48
CA GLY A 223 22.58 4.95 19.34
C GLY A 223 22.35 4.56 17.88
N ALA A 224 23.43 4.17 17.17
CA ALA A 224 23.37 3.75 15.77
C ALA A 224 22.25 2.72 15.55
N LYS A 225 21.46 2.96 14.51
CA LYS A 225 20.37 2.09 14.07
C LYS A 225 20.38 1.99 12.56
N THR A 226 19.87 0.87 12.08
CA THR A 226 19.55 0.68 10.67
C THR A 226 18.04 0.83 10.50
N THR A 227 17.63 1.86 9.74
CA THR A 227 16.25 2.02 9.32
C THR A 227 16.00 1.13 8.11
N VAL A 228 14.90 0.39 8.17
CA VAL A 228 14.40 -0.45 7.09
C VAL A 228 13.10 0.16 6.59
N VAL A 229 12.94 0.27 5.29
CA VAL A 229 11.67 0.64 4.66
C VAL A 229 11.38 -0.38 3.59
N VAL A 230 10.20 -0.98 3.62
CA VAL A 230 9.75 -1.91 2.59
C VAL A 230 8.42 -1.42 2.03
N GLY A 231 8.32 -1.34 0.71
CA GLY A 231 7.12 -0.93 0.02
C GLY A 231 6.71 -1.90 -1.07
N THR A 232 5.41 -2.02 -1.32
CA THR A 232 4.84 -2.71 -2.49
C THR A 232 3.81 -1.82 -3.18
N PRO A 233 3.86 -1.69 -4.52
CA PRO A 233 4.93 -2.18 -5.38
C PRO A 233 6.24 -1.37 -5.24
N ILE A 234 6.18 -0.15 -4.68
CA ILE A 234 7.33 0.74 -4.41
C ILE A 234 7.21 1.42 -3.06
N ILE A 235 8.31 2.04 -2.62
CA ILE A 235 8.34 2.88 -1.42
C ILE A 235 7.73 4.25 -1.75
N THR A 236 6.75 4.68 -0.94
CA THR A 236 6.14 6.01 -0.99
C THR A 236 6.43 6.85 0.27
N ILE A 237 7.22 6.31 1.20
CA ILE A 237 7.65 7.02 2.42
C ILE A 237 9.16 7.26 2.37
N GLU A 238 9.56 8.48 2.69
CA GLU A 238 10.97 8.82 2.83
C GLU A 238 11.51 8.40 4.22
N TYR A 239 12.84 8.31 4.32
CA TYR A 239 13.57 7.86 5.52
C TYR A 239 13.43 8.82 6.71
#